data_AF-A0A2E1NDI3-F1
#
_entry.id   AF-A0A2E1NDI3-F1
#
_cell.length_a   1.000
_cell.length_b   1.000
_cell.length_c   1.000
_cell.angle_alpha   90.00
_cell.angle_beta   90.00
_cell.angle_gamma   90.00
#
_symmetry.space_group_name_H-M   'P 1'
#
loop_
_entity.id
_entity.type
_entity.pdbx_description
1 polymer ?
#
loop_
_entity_poly.entity_id
_entity_poly.type
_entity_poly.pdbx_seq_one_letter_code
_entity_poly.pdbx_strand_id
1 'polypeptide(L)'
;MFDEILTNDSIIIVFVRITIPIFLMIVFIQSGLDKIINKKENLDWLREHFGKTFLKYFTPYLLILLTILEIISGLILFVGITLYMINDQFHFIIYGLMISNITFLCLFFGQRIAKDYVGAADLVNYFILSVIGLLVFLY
;
A
#
# COMPACT_ATOMS: atom_id res chain seq x y z
N MET A 1 -32.03 -6.79 2.77
CA MET A 1 -31.89 -5.68 3.73
C MET A 1 -31.22 -4.53 2.99
N PHE A 2 -31.95 -3.96 2.03
CA PHE A 2 -31.54 -2.82 1.19
C PHE A 2 -32.68 -1.80 1.20
N ASP A 3 -33.16 -1.47 2.40
CA ASP A 3 -34.30 -0.56 2.60
C ASP A 3 -33.90 0.67 3.39
N GLU A 4 -32.70 1.20 3.11
CA GLU A 4 -32.38 2.60 3.38
C GLU A 4 -32.31 3.31 2.04
N ILE A 5 -33.04 4.42 1.93
CA ILE A 5 -32.90 5.35 0.81
C ILE A 5 -31.46 5.88 0.87
N LEU A 6 -30.60 5.34 0.02
CA LEU A 6 -29.22 5.78 -0.14
C LEU A 6 -29.22 7.27 -0.49
N THR A 7 -28.76 8.09 0.46
CA THR A 7 -28.48 9.50 0.16
C THR A 7 -27.26 9.59 -0.78
N ASN A 8 -27.14 10.67 -1.53
CA ASN A 8 -25.96 10.87 -2.40
C ASN A 8 -24.65 10.76 -1.60
N ASP A 9 -24.65 11.24 -0.35
CA ASP A 9 -23.49 11.18 0.55
C ASP A 9 -23.12 9.73 0.89
N SER A 10 -24.10 8.89 1.21
CA SER A 10 -23.90 7.46 1.51
C SER A 10 -23.32 6.70 0.31
N ILE A 11 -23.80 6.99 -0.90
CA ILE A 11 -23.30 6.35 -2.14
C ILE A 11 -21.84 6.72 -2.36
N ILE A 12 -21.49 8.01 -2.22
CA ILE A 12 -20.13 8.50 -2.41
C ILE A 12 -19.17 7.86 -1.39
N ILE A 13 -19.58 7.79 -0.12
CA ILE A 13 -18.75 7.17 0.94
C ILE A 13 -18.47 5.71 0.62
N VAL A 14 -19.51 4.92 0.28
CA VAL A 14 -19.34 3.50 -0.06
C VAL A 14 -18.44 3.32 -1.28
N PHE A 15 -18.60 4.17 -2.31
CA PHE A 15 -17.75 4.14 -3.49
C PHE A 15 -16.27 4.34 -3.12
N VAL A 16 -15.96 5.38 -2.34
CA VAL A 16 -14.58 5.69 -1.92
C VAL A 16 -13.99 4.59 -1.02
N ARG A 17 -14.79 4.00 -0.12
CA ARG A 17 -14.41 2.88 0.76
C ARG A 17 -14.02 1.63 -0.03
N ILE A 18 -14.39 1.51 -1.29
CA ILE A 18 -14.03 0.38 -2.16
C ILE A 18 -12.91 0.77 -3.13
N THR A 19 -13.01 1.92 -3.79
CA THR A 19 -12.08 2.27 -4.87
C THR A 19 -10.66 2.56 -4.38
N ILE A 20 -10.50 3.22 -3.22
CA ILE A 20 -9.16 3.48 -2.66
C ILE A 20 -8.46 2.17 -2.28
N PRO A 21 -9.09 1.25 -1.52
CA PRO A 21 -8.51 -0.08 -1.25
C PRO A 21 -8.18 -0.87 -2.50
N ILE A 22 -9.05 -0.87 -3.52
CA ILE A 22 -8.77 -1.58 -4.79
C ILE A 22 -7.53 -1.01 -5.46
N PHE A 23 -7.42 0.32 -5.54
CA PHE A 23 -6.26 0.97 -6.14
C PHE A 23 -4.96 0.57 -5.43
N LEU A 24 -4.92 0.66 -4.10
CA LEU A 24 -3.74 0.29 -3.31
C LEU A 24 -3.44 -1.21 -3.40
N MET A 25 -4.47 -2.06 -3.41
CA MET A 25 -4.33 -3.49 -3.60
C MET A 25 -3.61 -3.81 -4.92
N ILE A 26 -4.02 -3.17 -6.03
CA ILE A 26 -3.38 -3.36 -7.34
C ILE A 26 -1.91 -2.94 -7.27
N VAL A 27 -1.63 -1.75 -6.73
CA VAL A 27 -0.26 -1.21 -6.60
C VAL A 27 0.62 -2.19 -5.83
N PHE A 28 0.17 -2.66 -4.66
CA PHE A 28 0.98 -3.50 -3.80
C PHE A 28 1.12 -4.94 -4.29
N ILE A 29 0.05 -5.56 -4.81
CA ILE A 29 0.14 -6.91 -5.38
C ILE A 29 1.07 -6.90 -6.59
N GLN A 30 0.90 -5.93 -7.51
CA GLN A 30 1.76 -5.84 -8.69
C GLN A 30 3.22 -5.61 -8.29
N SER A 31 3.49 -4.63 -7.42
CA SER A 31 4.85 -4.31 -6.98
C SER A 31 5.52 -5.45 -6.22
N GLY A 32 4.76 -6.15 -5.36
CA GLY A 32 5.27 -7.30 -4.61
C GLY A 32 5.57 -8.49 -5.51
N LEU A 33 4.68 -8.81 -6.46
CA LEU A 33 4.89 -9.89 -7.42
C LEU A 33 6.07 -9.62 -8.35
N ASP A 34 6.24 -8.37 -8.80
CA ASP A 34 7.40 -7.98 -9.60
C ASP A 34 8.72 -8.26 -8.86
N LYS A 35 8.81 -7.93 -7.56
CA LYS A 35 10.00 -8.24 -6.75
C LYS A 35 10.28 -9.73 -6.57
N ILE A 36 9.26 -10.58 -6.69
CA ILE A 36 9.41 -12.05 -6.61
C ILE A 36 9.86 -12.60 -7.96
N ILE A 37 9.20 -12.19 -9.05
CA ILE A 37 9.45 -12.68 -10.40
C ILE A 37 10.76 -12.11 -10.95
N ASN A 38 10.94 -10.80 -10.87
CA ASN A 38 12.10 -10.04 -11.35
C ASN A 38 13.07 -9.69 -10.21
N LYS A 39 13.31 -10.66 -9.31
CA LYS A 39 14.12 -10.47 -8.10
C LYS A 39 15.53 -9.95 -8.37
N LYS A 40 16.18 -10.46 -9.42
CA LYS A 40 17.56 -10.08 -9.75
C LYS A 40 17.67 -8.60 -10.13
N GLU A 41 16.79 -8.16 -11.02
CA GLU A 41 16.73 -6.76 -11.47
C GLU A 41 16.42 -5.82 -10.32
N ASN A 42 15.41 -6.14 -9.50
CA ASN A 42 15.08 -5.37 -8.30
C ASN A 42 16.24 -5.31 -7.30
N LEU A 43 16.96 -6.42 -7.10
CA LEU A 43 18.11 -6.45 -6.19
C LEU A 43 19.27 -5.61 -6.72
N ASP A 44 19.55 -5.66 -8.02
CA ASP A 44 20.61 -4.89 -8.65
C ASP A 44 20.28 -3.38 -8.62
N TRP A 45 19.02 -3.00 -8.88
CA TRP A 45 18.55 -1.62 -8.71
C TRP A 45 18.74 -1.12 -7.27
N LEU A 46 18.34 -1.91 -6.26
CA LEU A 46 18.52 -1.53 -4.85
C LEU A 46 20.00 -1.42 -4.45
N ARG A 47 20.88 -2.24 -5.03
CA ARG A 47 22.32 -2.18 -4.76
C ARG A 47 22.93 -0.89 -5.29
N GLU A 48 22.53 -0.48 -6.48
CA GLU A 48 22.93 0.80 -7.06
C GLU A 48 22.36 1.96 -6.24
N HIS A 49 21.04 1.95 -6.01
CA HIS A 49 20.31 3.00 -5.30
C HIS A 49 20.87 3.25 -3.89
N PHE A 50 21.14 2.19 -3.12
CA PHE A 50 21.68 2.32 -1.77
C PHE A 50 23.20 2.31 -1.67
N GLY A 51 23.95 2.20 -2.79
CA GLY A 51 25.39 1.93 -2.79
C GLY A 51 26.26 2.92 -2.01
N LYS A 52 25.79 4.17 -1.87
CA LYS A 52 26.48 5.24 -1.10
C LYS A 52 25.97 5.41 0.33
N THR A 53 25.07 4.53 0.79
CA THR A 53 24.42 4.60 2.10
C THR A 53 24.85 3.44 2.99
N PHE A 54 24.51 3.51 4.27
CA PHE A 54 24.72 2.38 5.19
C PHE A 54 23.78 1.19 4.88
N LEU A 55 22.69 1.41 4.14
CA LEU A 55 21.73 0.37 3.78
C LEU A 55 22.25 -0.61 2.72
N LYS A 56 23.35 -0.30 2.03
CA LYS A 56 23.97 -1.19 1.01
C LYS A 56 24.29 -2.60 1.53
N TYR A 57 24.60 -2.73 2.82
CA TYR A 57 24.90 -4.01 3.45
C TYR A 57 23.64 -4.85 3.72
N PHE A 58 22.47 -4.20 3.71
CA PHE A 58 21.18 -4.80 4.05
C PHE A 58 20.25 -4.93 2.83
N THR A 59 20.65 -4.44 1.65
CA THR A 59 19.87 -4.48 0.41
C THR A 59 19.07 -5.77 0.17
N PRO A 60 19.63 -7.00 0.25
CA PRO A 60 18.84 -8.21 0.03
C PRO A 60 17.76 -8.42 1.10
N TYR A 61 18.02 -8.03 2.35
CA TYR A 61 17.04 -8.09 3.43
C TYR A 61 15.94 -7.04 3.27
N LEU A 62 16.31 -5.83 2.84
CA LEU A 62 15.36 -4.76 2.54
C LEU A 62 14.40 -5.15 1.42
N LEU A 63 14.90 -5.80 0.36
CA LEU A 63 14.06 -6.32 -0.71
C LEU A 63 13.02 -7.31 -0.17
N ILE A 64 13.45 -8.29 0.62
CA ILE A 64 12.56 -9.31 1.20
C ILE A 64 11.53 -8.68 2.13
N LEU A 65 11.97 -7.81 3.05
CA LEU A 65 11.09 -7.13 4.00
C LEU A 65 10.02 -6.33 3.26
N LEU A 66 10.43 -5.56 2.24
CA LEU A 66 9.53 -4.75 1.46
C LEU A 66 8.54 -5.62 0.67
N THR A 67 9.01 -6.67 -0.01
CA THR A 67 8.12 -7.62 -0.70
C THR A 67 7.07 -8.21 0.24
N ILE A 68 7.46 -8.60 1.46
CA ILE A 68 6.53 -9.15 2.45
C ILE A 68 5.48 -8.11 2.83
N LEU A 69 5.90 -6.88 3.15
CA LEU A 69 4.99 -5.80 3.53
C LEU A 69 3.99 -5.46 2.41
N GLU A 70 4.46 -5.37 1.16
CA GLU A 70 3.62 -5.09 0.00
C GLU A 70 2.62 -6.22 -0.25
N ILE A 71 3.07 -7.48 -0.28
CA ILE A 71 2.17 -8.62 -0.49
C ILE A 71 1.15 -8.74 0.65
N ILE A 72 1.56 -8.57 1.91
CA ILE A 72 0.63 -8.59 3.05
C ILE A 72 -0.40 -7.45 2.94
N SER A 73 0.04 -6.23 2.60
CA SER A 73 -0.86 -5.09 2.39
C SER A 73 -1.89 -5.39 1.31
N GLY A 74 -1.43 -5.87 0.16
CA GLY A 74 -2.29 -6.23 -0.97
C GLY A 74 -3.29 -7.35 -0.65
N LEU A 75 -2.84 -8.42 -0.01
CA LEU A 75 -3.69 -9.56 0.34
C LEU A 75 -4.73 -9.20 1.40
N ILE A 76 -4.37 -8.43 2.43
CA ILE A 76 -5.32 -8.00 3.46
C ILE A 76 -6.36 -7.05 2.85
N LEU A 77 -5.96 -6.14 1.96
CA LEU A 77 -6.91 -5.29 1.22
C LEU A 77 -7.85 -6.14 0.36
N PHE A 78 -7.32 -7.12 -0.38
CA PHE A 78 -8.15 -8.04 -1.19
C PHE A 78 -9.19 -8.80 -0.34
N VAL A 79 -8.76 -9.38 0.78
CA VAL A 79 -9.65 -10.08 1.71
C VAL A 79 -10.67 -9.11 2.29
N GLY A 80 -10.25 -7.91 2.69
CA GLY A 80 -11.12 -6.88 3.24
C GLY A 80 -12.18 -6.41 2.27
N ILE A 81 -11.82 -6.14 1.01
CA ILE A 81 -12.76 -5.79 -0.05
C ILE A 81 -13.77 -6.92 -0.24
N THR A 82 -13.31 -8.17 -0.30
CA THR A 82 -14.19 -9.34 -0.46
C THR A 82 -15.17 -9.48 0.70
N LEU A 83 -14.70 -9.36 1.95
CA LEU A 83 -15.56 -9.45 3.14
C LEU A 83 -16.52 -8.27 3.28
N TYR A 84 -16.12 -7.08 2.83
CA TYR A 84 -16.98 -5.91 2.80
C TYR A 84 -18.15 -6.10 1.81
N MET A 85 -17.88 -6.57 0.59
CA MET A 85 -18.91 -6.88 -0.42
C MET A 85 -19.80 -8.07 -0.01
N ILE A 86 -19.18 -9.03 0.68
CA ILE A 86 -19.70 -10.13 1.49
C ILE A 86 -20.87 -9.81 2.44
N ASN A 87 -20.42 -9.23 3.55
CA ASN A 87 -21.07 -9.22 4.83
C ASN A 87 -20.95 -7.82 5.49
N ASP A 88 -20.60 -6.79 4.73
CA ASP A 88 -20.37 -5.41 5.19
C ASP A 88 -19.26 -5.29 6.26
N GLN A 89 -18.32 -6.24 6.30
CA GLN A 89 -17.21 -6.24 7.26
C GLN A 89 -15.99 -5.49 6.74
N PHE A 90 -15.75 -4.28 7.25
CA PHE A 90 -14.67 -3.41 6.77
C PHE A 90 -13.35 -3.47 7.59
N HIS A 91 -13.32 -4.20 8.72
CA HIS A 91 -12.14 -4.21 9.61
C HIS A 91 -10.83 -4.59 8.90
N PHE A 92 -10.88 -5.56 7.98
CA PHE A 92 -9.72 -5.96 7.20
C PHE A 92 -9.26 -4.88 6.19
N ILE A 93 -10.18 -4.06 5.66
CA ILE A 93 -9.79 -2.90 4.84
C ILE A 93 -8.97 -1.92 5.69
N ILE A 94 -9.44 -1.62 6.90
CA ILE A 94 -8.74 -0.73 7.84
C ILE A 94 -7.34 -1.28 8.14
N TYR A 95 -7.22 -2.57 8.47
CA TYR A 95 -5.92 -3.20 8.73
C TYR A 95 -5.00 -3.15 7.50
N GLY A 96 -5.54 -3.42 6.30
CA GLY A 96 -4.79 -3.33 5.05
C GLY A 96 -4.28 -1.92 4.77
N LEU A 97 -5.10 -0.90 5.01
CA LEU A 97 -4.72 0.50 4.87
C LEU A 97 -3.67 0.92 5.92
N MET A 98 -3.75 0.44 7.16
CA MET A 98 -2.73 0.70 8.18
C MET A 98 -1.37 0.11 7.78
N ILE A 99 -1.35 -1.14 7.31
CA ILE A 99 -0.11 -1.79 6.86
C ILE A 99 0.42 -1.14 5.58
N SER A 100 -0.47 -0.69 4.68
CA SER A 100 -0.10 0.12 3.51
C SER A 100 0.64 1.40 3.90
N ASN A 101 0.13 2.14 4.90
CA ASN A 101 0.80 3.33 5.42
C ASN A 101 2.18 3.02 6.00
N ILE A 102 2.32 1.93 6.76
CA ILE A 102 3.62 1.47 7.27
C ILE A 102 4.57 1.17 6.10
N THR A 103 4.08 0.49 5.05
CA THR A 103 4.85 0.15 3.86
C THR A 103 5.34 1.41 3.13
N PHE A 104 4.48 2.42 2.95
CA PHE A 104 4.87 3.70 2.37
C PHE A 104 5.88 4.45 3.23
N LEU A 105 5.77 4.42 4.56
CA LEU A 105 6.75 5.02 5.46
C LEU A 105 8.13 4.34 5.33
N CYS A 106 8.18 3.00 5.21
CA CYS A 106 9.41 2.27 4.96
C CYS A 106 10.04 2.64 3.60
N LEU A 107 9.23 2.69 2.54
CA LEU A 107 9.67 3.12 1.20
C LEU A 107 10.22 4.54 1.24
N PHE A 108 9.45 5.47 1.79
CA PHE A 108 9.81 6.89 1.91
C PHE A 108 11.12 7.04 2.68
N PHE A 109 11.27 6.36 3.82
CA PHE A 109 12.51 6.36 4.59
C PHE A 109 13.71 5.93 3.74
N GLY A 110 13.58 4.84 2.97
CA GLY A 110 14.60 4.38 2.03
C GLY A 110 15.01 5.49 1.05
N GLN A 111 14.04 6.12 0.39
CA GLN A 111 14.30 7.21 -0.55
C GLN A 111 15.06 8.39 0.11
N ARG A 112 14.68 8.75 1.35
CA ARG A 112 15.36 9.82 2.11
C ARG A 112 16.80 9.48 2.45
N ILE A 113 17.09 8.23 2.83
CA ILE A 113 18.46 7.77 3.10
C ILE A 113 19.32 7.76 1.83
N ALA A 114 18.75 7.36 0.70
CA ALA A 114 19.41 7.42 -0.61
C ALA A 114 19.55 8.84 -1.18
N LYS A 115 18.92 9.84 -0.53
CA LYS A 115 18.80 11.22 -1.03
C LYS A 115 18.08 11.32 -2.38
N ASP A 116 17.19 10.37 -2.66
CA ASP A 116 16.29 10.43 -3.80
C ASP A 116 15.05 11.25 -3.41
N TYR A 117 15.13 12.57 -3.64
CA TYR A 117 14.05 13.50 -3.31
C TYR A 117 12.86 13.37 -4.26
N VAL A 118 13.10 12.93 -5.51
CA VAL A 118 12.06 12.78 -6.52
C VAL A 118 11.24 11.53 -6.20
N GLY A 119 11.89 10.38 -5.99
CA GLY A 119 11.22 9.16 -5.57
C GLY A 119 10.50 9.31 -4.23
N ALA A 120 11.06 10.07 -3.28
CA ALA A 120 10.38 10.39 -2.03
C ALA A 120 9.10 11.22 -2.26
N ALA A 121 9.11 12.19 -3.18
CA ALA A 121 7.95 13.02 -3.50
C ALA A 121 6.83 12.20 -4.18
N ASP A 122 7.18 11.28 -5.08
CA ASP A 122 6.21 10.43 -5.78
C ASP A 122 5.39 9.55 -4.81
N LEU A 123 6.02 9.10 -3.72
CA LEU A 123 5.37 8.29 -2.69
C LEU A 123 4.35 9.07 -1.84
N VAL A 124 4.49 10.38 -1.73
CA VAL A 124 3.59 11.23 -0.92
C VAL A 124 2.15 11.11 -1.41
N ASN A 125 1.94 11.02 -2.72
CA ASN A 125 0.60 10.91 -3.31
C ASN A 125 -0.11 9.62 -2.86
N TYR A 126 0.59 8.49 -2.90
CA TYR A 126 0.05 7.20 -2.46
C TYR A 126 -0.20 7.17 -0.94
N PHE A 127 0.71 7.76 -0.17
CA PHE A 127 0.56 7.88 1.28
C PHE A 127 -0.67 8.72 1.65
N ILE A 128 -0.84 9.90 1.04
CA ILE A 128 -2.03 10.75 1.25
C ILE A 128 -3.30 9.98 0.88
N LEU A 129 -3.32 9.28 -0.26
CA LEU A 129 -4.47 8.49 -0.67
C LEU A 129 -4.81 7.39 0.36
N SER A 130 -3.80 6.73 0.92
CA SER A 130 -3.99 5.72 1.95
C SER A 130 -4.53 6.29 3.27
N VAL A 131 -4.05 7.48 3.68
CA VAL A 131 -4.58 8.20 4.85
C VAL A 131 -6.03 8.63 4.61
N ILE A 132 -6.35 9.19 3.45
CA ILE A 132 -7.73 9.53 3.07
C ILE A 132 -8.62 8.29 3.14
N GLY A 133 -8.14 7.15 2.63
CA GLY A 133 -8.84 5.87 2.73
C GLY A 133 -9.22 5.51 4.16
N LEU A 134 -8.34 5.72 5.14
CA LEU A 134 -8.64 5.49 6.56
C LEU A 134 -9.67 6.49 7.10
N LEU A 135 -9.55 7.77 6.74
CA LEU A 135 -10.43 8.82 7.24
C LEU A 135 -11.90 8.59 6.82
N VAL A 136 -12.15 8.00 5.65
CA VAL A 136 -13.53 7.71 5.18
C VAL A 136 -14.23 6.63 6.02
N PHE A 137 -13.51 5.85 6.83
CA PHE A 137 -14.11 4.93 7.80
C PHE A 137 -14.44 5.58 9.15
N LEU A 138 -14.11 6.86 9.35
CA LEU A 138 -14.49 7.63 10.55
C LEU A 138 -15.83 8.36 10.40
N TYR A 139 -16.34 8.48 9.18
CA TYR A 139 -17.63 9.05 8.82
C TYR A 139 -18.58 7.91 8.47
#